data_AF-A0AAW9DA02-F1
#
_entry.id   AF-A0AAW9DA02-F1
#
_cell.length_a   1.000
_cell.length_b   1.000
_cell.length_c   1.000
_cell.angle_alpha   90.00
_cell.angle_beta   90.00
_cell.angle_gamma   90.00
#
_symmetry.space_group_name_H-M   'P 1'
#
loop_
_entity.id
_entity.type
_entity.pdbx_description
1 polymer ?
#
loop_
_entity_poly.entity_id
_entity_poly.type
_entity_poly.pdbx_seq_one_letter_code
_entity_poly.pdbx_strand_id
1 'polypeptide(L)'
;MSGFWKNYEEVRSSSKDKKLILWGRSEDWTAKTLSNIKDLKVSYIVDSSETYHNTKFLGLDVFLPTKLNEENLDDIFIIITASAYKSIELSMEKFNLKQGIHYCCTPEYKDWALLQEIKDYDRNLIITCSDNTLAEGGKRFSKLGGGIYLFNTKTHELKNMYQGHFRQIVEVDNFYYVVEYIEKLLYVFDKEFKVVKKIELDQTPEMKQKPHYCGLAYHEKTKQFFVANSGDDTISVYDKNTLKLKNIIYISEKTKKEGGGLHHINDLIIVEDYLYVSCFSITGAWKKEILDGGIFEYNINELSEKPNTLMNHLWKPHSVEYYENKICYLDSMRGDFWIGNQKIVGKFNGFVRGLAFDGKYYFIGQSEDMYTSELFGIKDNIMINAGLYLYDIKTRVSRFYSFPDLSNIHDIKIYEG
;
A
#
# COMPACT_ATOMS: atom_id res chain seq x y z
N MET A 1 22.68 -4.35 -0.97
CA MET A 1 21.96 -5.58 -0.58
C MET A 1 22.85 -6.32 0.41
N SER A 2 22.30 -6.89 1.48
CA SER A 2 23.09 -7.65 2.45
C SER A 2 23.82 -8.79 1.72
N GLY A 3 25.07 -9.08 2.08
CA GLY A 3 25.87 -10.14 1.43
C GLY A 3 25.31 -11.56 1.56
N PHE A 4 24.14 -11.74 2.21
CA PHE A 4 23.46 -13.02 2.39
C PHE A 4 22.89 -13.62 1.11
N TRP A 5 22.24 -12.78 0.32
CA TRP A 5 21.55 -13.18 -0.90
C TRP A 5 22.49 -12.91 -2.07
N LYS A 6 23.24 -13.95 -2.44
CA LYS A 6 24.14 -13.90 -3.59
C LYS A 6 23.43 -14.45 -4.83
N ASN A 7 23.82 -14.00 -6.01
CA ASN A 7 23.60 -14.72 -7.26
C ASN A 7 24.70 -15.78 -7.45
N TYR A 8 24.59 -16.64 -8.48
CA TYR A 8 25.57 -17.71 -8.69
C TYR A 8 26.97 -17.21 -9.05
N GLU A 9 27.12 -16.07 -9.70
CA GLU A 9 28.44 -15.49 -9.99
C GLU A 9 29.12 -15.00 -8.70
N GLU A 10 28.36 -14.36 -7.82
CA GLU A 10 28.83 -13.94 -6.50
C GLU A 10 29.17 -15.13 -5.61
N VAL A 11 28.40 -16.23 -5.69
CA VAL A 11 28.73 -17.50 -5.02
C VAL A 11 30.09 -18.00 -5.50
N ARG A 12 30.31 -18.10 -6.82
CA ARG A 12 31.60 -18.54 -7.39
C ARG A 12 32.76 -17.66 -6.92
N SER A 13 32.57 -16.34 -6.96
CA SER A 13 33.60 -15.40 -6.51
C SER A 13 33.89 -15.56 -5.02
N SER A 14 32.88 -15.84 -4.20
CA SER A 14 33.02 -15.95 -2.74
C SER A 14 33.58 -17.30 -2.30
N SER A 15 33.34 -18.35 -3.09
CA SER A 15 33.85 -19.70 -2.84
C SER A 15 35.19 -19.96 -3.52
N LYS A 16 35.76 -18.98 -4.23
CA LYS A 16 37.02 -19.14 -4.94
C LYS A 16 38.12 -19.50 -3.93
N ASP A 17 38.88 -20.56 -4.25
CA ASP A 17 39.97 -21.08 -3.42
C ASP A 17 39.54 -21.56 -2.03
N LYS A 18 38.23 -21.72 -1.80
CA LYS A 18 37.65 -22.21 -0.55
C LYS A 18 37.03 -23.59 -0.70
N LYS A 19 37.01 -24.35 0.39
CA LYS A 19 36.28 -25.59 0.50
C LYS A 19 34.78 -25.30 0.57
N LEU A 20 34.04 -25.74 -0.44
CA LEU A 20 32.61 -25.51 -0.53
C LEU A 20 31.82 -26.58 0.22
N ILE A 21 30.95 -26.15 1.12
CA ILE A 21 30.08 -27.00 1.96
C ILE A 21 28.64 -26.55 1.75
N LEU A 22 27.70 -27.50 1.76
CA LEU A 22 26.26 -27.16 1.81
C LEU A 22 25.72 -27.36 3.22
N TRP A 23 24.83 -26.48 3.68
CA TRP A 23 24.11 -26.67 4.94
C TRP A 23 22.64 -26.91 4.67
N GLY A 24 22.21 -28.15 4.94
CA GLY A 24 20.85 -28.63 4.75
C GLY A 24 20.69 -29.50 3.51
N ARG A 25 19.89 -30.55 3.61
CA ARG A 25 19.65 -31.50 2.49
C ARG A 25 18.26 -31.41 1.86
N SER A 26 17.77 -30.21 1.56
CA SER A 26 16.48 -30.05 0.86
C SER A 26 16.49 -30.77 -0.49
N GLU A 27 15.47 -31.59 -0.75
CA GLU A 27 15.30 -32.28 -2.03
C GLU A 27 15.24 -31.31 -3.21
N ASP A 28 14.54 -30.18 -3.04
CA ASP A 28 14.42 -29.17 -4.07
C ASP A 28 15.67 -28.31 -4.22
N TRP A 29 16.10 -27.66 -3.13
CA TRP A 29 17.11 -26.59 -3.23
C TRP A 29 18.52 -27.14 -3.38
N THR A 30 18.85 -28.26 -2.75
CA THR A 30 20.20 -28.85 -2.86
C THR A 30 20.48 -29.30 -4.28
N ALA A 31 19.52 -30.01 -4.91
CA ALA A 31 19.65 -30.50 -6.28
C ALA A 31 19.79 -29.34 -7.29
N LYS A 32 18.93 -28.31 -7.17
CA LYS A 32 19.00 -27.12 -8.03
C LYS A 32 20.29 -26.33 -7.83
N THR A 33 20.72 -26.14 -6.57
CA THR A 33 21.99 -25.49 -6.24
C THR A 33 23.13 -26.21 -6.93
N LEU A 34 23.29 -27.52 -6.68
CA LEU A 34 24.32 -28.35 -7.30
C LEU A 34 24.30 -28.29 -8.82
N SER A 35 23.11 -28.26 -9.44
CA SER A 35 22.99 -28.14 -10.89
C SER A 35 23.51 -26.81 -11.44
N ASN A 36 23.43 -25.72 -10.67
CA ASN A 36 23.94 -24.41 -11.07
C ASN A 36 25.42 -24.21 -10.72
N ILE A 37 25.99 -25.01 -9.83
CA ILE A 37 27.41 -24.94 -9.44
C ILE A 37 28.22 -26.18 -9.85
N LYS A 38 27.86 -26.84 -10.95
CA LYS A 38 28.48 -28.11 -11.41
C LYS A 38 30.00 -28.05 -11.61
N ASP A 39 30.51 -26.87 -11.92
CA ASP A 39 31.94 -26.56 -12.07
C ASP A 39 32.67 -26.38 -10.73
N LEU A 40 31.94 -26.27 -9.61
CA LEU A 40 32.51 -26.18 -8.27
C LEU A 40 32.50 -27.56 -7.60
N LYS A 41 33.59 -27.87 -6.90
CA LYS A 41 33.69 -29.10 -6.10
C LYS A 41 33.09 -28.87 -4.71
N VAL A 42 31.90 -29.43 -4.49
CA VAL A 42 31.29 -29.51 -3.15
C VAL A 42 31.91 -30.66 -2.38
N SER A 43 32.31 -30.41 -1.13
CA SER A 43 33.02 -31.40 -0.30
C SER A 43 32.06 -32.34 0.43
N TYR A 44 31.07 -31.78 1.13
CA TYR A 44 30.07 -32.54 1.90
C TYR A 44 28.89 -31.64 2.27
N ILE A 45 27.86 -32.24 2.89
CA ILE A 45 26.70 -31.56 3.44
C ILE A 45 26.76 -31.62 4.97
N VAL A 46 26.40 -30.52 5.64
CA VAL A 46 26.06 -30.54 7.07
C VAL A 46 24.56 -30.41 7.25
N ASP A 47 23.97 -31.16 8.17
CA ASP A 47 22.55 -31.07 8.51
C ASP A 47 22.35 -31.32 10.00
N SER A 48 21.47 -30.54 10.64
CA SER A 48 21.24 -30.61 12.08
C SER A 48 20.47 -31.86 12.52
N SER A 49 19.89 -32.62 11.59
CA SER A 49 19.16 -33.85 11.88
C SER A 49 20.12 -35.03 12.11
N GLU A 50 20.10 -35.61 13.31
CA GLU A 50 20.88 -36.82 13.63
C GLU A 50 20.54 -38.00 12.73
N THR A 51 19.30 -38.11 12.27
CA THR A 51 18.86 -39.17 11.34
C THR A 51 19.66 -39.17 10.03
N TYR A 52 20.22 -38.03 9.65
CA TYR A 52 20.94 -37.88 8.38
C TYR A 52 22.45 -38.01 8.54
N HIS A 53 22.94 -38.10 9.78
CA HIS A 53 24.36 -38.23 10.05
C HIS A 53 24.92 -39.55 9.50
N ASN A 54 26.09 -39.47 8.85
CA ASN A 54 26.76 -40.60 8.20
C ASN A 54 25.94 -41.27 7.08
N THR A 55 25.03 -40.51 6.48
CA THR A 55 24.31 -40.92 5.26
C THR A 55 24.90 -40.25 4.03
N LYS A 56 24.40 -40.63 2.85
CA LYS A 56 24.70 -39.93 1.58
C LYS A 56 23.45 -39.28 1.03
N PHE A 57 23.63 -38.10 0.42
CA PHE A 57 22.57 -37.41 -0.29
C PHE A 57 23.14 -36.79 -1.57
N LEU A 58 22.54 -37.12 -2.72
CA LEU A 58 23.04 -36.72 -4.05
C LEU A 58 24.54 -37.02 -4.26
N GLY A 59 25.02 -38.13 -3.68
CA GLY A 59 26.41 -38.58 -3.76
C GLY A 59 27.38 -37.92 -2.77
N LEU A 60 26.93 -36.94 -1.97
CA LEU A 60 27.72 -36.26 -0.94
C LEU A 60 27.49 -36.90 0.43
N ASP A 61 28.55 -36.99 1.22
CA ASP A 61 28.45 -37.44 2.61
C ASP A 61 27.79 -36.35 3.47
N VAL A 62 26.97 -36.78 4.43
CA VAL A 62 26.19 -35.89 5.30
C VAL A 62 26.67 -36.01 6.75
N PHE A 63 27.08 -34.89 7.34
CA PHE A 63 27.59 -34.81 8.71
C PHE A 63 26.74 -33.91 9.59
N LEU A 64 26.89 -34.04 10.91
CA LEU A 64 26.36 -33.06 11.85
C LEU A 64 27.13 -31.74 11.76
N PRO A 65 26.55 -30.59 12.17
CA PRO A 65 27.23 -29.30 12.11
C PRO A 65 28.53 -29.23 12.92
N THR A 66 28.68 -30.09 13.94
CA THR A 66 29.91 -30.22 14.73
C THR A 66 31.14 -30.60 13.90
N LYS A 67 30.95 -31.18 12.70
CA LYS A 67 32.03 -31.44 11.75
C LYS A 67 32.81 -30.19 11.36
N LEU A 68 32.17 -29.01 11.41
CA LEU A 68 32.82 -27.73 11.12
C LEU A 68 33.92 -27.38 12.13
N ASN A 69 33.93 -27.97 13.33
CA ASN A 69 35.02 -27.78 14.30
C ASN A 69 36.36 -28.36 13.82
N GLU A 70 36.34 -29.22 12.81
CA GLU A 70 37.55 -29.81 12.22
C GLU A 70 38.09 -28.99 11.04
N GLU A 71 37.35 -27.97 10.59
CA GLU A 71 37.70 -27.15 9.44
C GLU A 71 38.41 -25.86 9.85
N ASN A 72 39.27 -25.34 8.98
CA ASN A 72 39.72 -23.95 9.10
C ASN A 72 38.62 -23.03 8.54
N LEU A 73 37.99 -22.25 9.41
CA LEU A 73 36.81 -21.45 9.06
C LEU A 73 37.09 -20.36 8.00
N ASP A 74 38.34 -19.89 7.88
CA ASP A 74 38.74 -18.93 6.85
C ASP A 74 38.81 -19.56 5.44
N ASP A 75 39.02 -20.88 5.38
CA ASP A 75 39.20 -21.66 4.15
C ASP A 75 37.90 -22.29 3.65
N ILE A 76 36.77 -22.08 4.32
CA ILE A 76 35.48 -22.64 3.92
C ILE A 76 34.52 -21.57 3.41
N PHE A 77 33.61 -22.01 2.53
CA PHE A 77 32.42 -21.26 2.16
C PHE A 77 31.20 -22.18 2.23
N ILE A 78 30.14 -21.72 2.88
CA ILE A 78 28.94 -22.52 3.12
C ILE A 78 27.74 -21.95 2.36
N ILE A 79 27.03 -22.78 1.60
CA ILE A 79 25.76 -22.42 0.98
C ILE A 79 24.63 -23.08 1.77
N ILE A 80 23.73 -22.28 2.33
CA ILE A 80 22.56 -22.79 3.03
C ILE A 80 21.52 -23.24 1.98
N THR A 81 21.17 -24.53 2.02
CA THR A 81 20.24 -25.20 1.10
C THR A 81 19.03 -25.79 1.84
N ALA A 82 18.68 -25.23 3.01
CA ALA A 82 17.49 -25.62 3.79
C ALA A 82 16.58 -24.42 4.11
N SER A 83 15.29 -24.71 4.27
CA SER A 83 14.25 -23.72 4.58
C SER A 83 14.40 -23.10 5.96
N ALA A 84 14.97 -23.82 6.91
CA ALA A 84 15.24 -23.35 8.26
C ALA A 84 16.46 -22.41 8.33
N TYR A 85 16.71 -21.60 7.29
CA TYR A 85 17.92 -20.79 7.17
C TYR A 85 18.13 -19.84 8.35
N LYS A 86 17.06 -19.25 8.92
CA LYS A 86 17.17 -18.39 10.12
C LYS A 86 17.74 -19.15 11.33
N SER A 87 17.32 -20.40 11.52
CA SER A 87 17.87 -21.28 12.58
C SER A 87 19.33 -21.68 12.29
N ILE A 88 19.65 -21.84 11.01
CA ILE A 88 21.01 -22.11 10.55
C ILE A 88 21.89 -20.87 10.78
N GLU A 89 21.44 -19.66 10.50
CA GLU A 89 22.16 -18.41 10.79
C GLU A 89 22.52 -18.30 12.28
N LEU A 90 21.58 -18.57 13.18
CA LEU A 90 21.84 -18.62 14.63
C LEU A 90 22.85 -19.72 15.00
N SER A 91 22.88 -20.83 14.26
CA SER A 91 23.90 -21.86 14.44
C SER A 91 25.28 -21.40 13.94
N MET A 92 25.34 -20.68 12.81
CA MET A 92 26.58 -20.13 12.24
C MET A 92 27.24 -19.09 13.13
N GLU A 93 26.44 -18.27 13.83
CA GLU A 93 26.93 -17.28 14.79
C GLU A 93 27.75 -17.94 15.91
N LYS A 94 27.39 -19.16 16.33
CA LYS A 94 28.14 -19.92 17.35
C LYS A 94 29.53 -20.35 16.88
N PHE A 95 29.73 -20.46 15.57
CA PHE A 95 31.04 -20.70 14.95
C PHE A 95 31.76 -19.40 14.59
N ASN A 96 31.23 -18.23 14.98
CA ASN A 96 31.76 -16.91 14.62
C ASN A 96 31.84 -16.67 13.10
N LEU A 97 31.00 -17.36 12.33
CA LEU A 97 30.93 -17.22 10.88
C LEU A 97 30.11 -15.98 10.53
N LYS A 98 30.66 -15.19 9.61
CA LYS A 98 30.04 -13.95 9.11
C LYS A 98 29.32 -14.17 7.78
N GLN A 99 28.07 -13.69 7.75
CA GLN A 99 27.21 -13.66 6.58
C GLN A 99 27.88 -12.94 5.39
N GLY A 100 27.78 -13.52 4.20
CA GLY A 100 28.33 -12.99 2.95
C GLY A 100 29.83 -13.13 2.76
N ILE A 101 30.57 -13.47 3.83
CA ILE A 101 32.02 -13.75 3.82
C ILE A 101 32.26 -15.26 3.88
N HIS A 102 31.63 -15.93 4.84
CA HIS A 102 31.80 -17.36 5.07
C HIS A 102 30.61 -18.18 4.60
N TYR A 103 29.41 -17.57 4.56
CA TYR A 103 28.23 -18.27 4.10
C TYR A 103 27.23 -17.36 3.40
N CYS A 104 26.37 -17.96 2.59
CA CYS A 104 25.20 -17.31 1.99
C CYS A 104 24.01 -18.28 1.97
N CYS A 105 22.80 -17.77 1.71
CA CYS A 105 21.71 -18.64 1.32
C CYS A 105 21.81 -18.96 -0.17
N THR A 106 21.33 -20.13 -0.57
CA THR A 106 21.24 -20.48 -2.00
C THR A 106 20.38 -19.46 -2.75
N PRO A 107 20.79 -19.03 -3.97
CA PRO A 107 19.97 -18.16 -4.81
C PRO A 107 18.57 -18.75 -5.09
N GLU A 108 18.44 -20.08 -5.11
CA GLU A 108 17.17 -20.79 -5.35
C GLU A 108 16.09 -20.50 -4.30
N TYR A 109 16.50 -20.03 -3.12
CA TYR A 109 15.59 -19.79 -2.01
C TYR A 109 15.11 -18.34 -1.93
N LYS A 110 15.70 -17.44 -2.71
CA LYS A 110 15.47 -15.99 -2.64
C LYS A 110 14.00 -15.62 -2.83
N ASP A 111 13.33 -16.21 -3.82
CA ASP A 111 11.92 -15.93 -4.11
C ASP A 111 11.00 -16.44 -2.99
N TRP A 112 11.32 -17.60 -2.43
CA TRP A 112 10.58 -18.12 -1.29
C TRP A 112 10.80 -17.27 -0.04
N ALA A 113 12.01 -16.78 0.20
CA ALA A 113 12.31 -15.89 1.31
C ALA A 113 11.55 -14.56 1.19
N LEU A 114 11.50 -13.97 -0.01
CA LEU A 114 10.67 -12.80 -0.30
C LEU A 114 9.19 -13.07 -0.03
N LEU A 115 8.67 -14.23 -0.46
CA LEU A 115 7.30 -14.64 -0.17
C LEU A 115 7.03 -14.72 1.33
N GLN A 116 7.94 -15.32 2.11
CA GLN A 116 7.79 -15.40 3.57
C GLN A 116 7.87 -14.02 4.23
N GLU A 117 8.78 -13.16 3.77
CA GLU A 117 8.92 -11.79 4.28
C GLU A 117 7.63 -10.97 4.08
N ILE A 118 6.99 -11.07 2.92
CA ILE A 118 5.69 -10.44 2.65
C ILE A 118 4.58 -11.12 3.46
N LYS A 119 4.65 -12.45 3.65
CA LYS A 119 3.64 -13.19 4.42
C LYS A 119 3.62 -12.85 5.90
N ASP A 120 4.80 -12.71 6.48
CA ASP A 120 5.01 -12.46 7.91
C ASP A 120 4.98 -10.96 8.24
N TYR A 121 4.79 -10.10 7.24
CA TYR A 121 4.78 -8.67 7.45
C TYR A 121 3.58 -8.24 8.31
N ASP A 122 3.86 -7.58 9.42
CA ASP A 122 2.88 -7.25 10.45
C ASP A 122 2.69 -5.74 10.55
N ARG A 123 1.52 -5.29 10.10
CA ARG A 123 1.06 -3.90 10.16
C ARG A 123 -0.41 -3.85 10.45
N ASN A 124 -0.79 -2.84 11.22
CA ASN A 124 -2.17 -2.45 11.43
C ASN A 124 -2.48 -1.27 10.50
N LEU A 125 -3.64 -1.33 9.84
CA LEU A 125 -4.08 -0.34 8.86
C LEU A 125 -5.50 0.08 9.19
N ILE A 126 -5.74 1.38 9.19
CA ILE A 126 -7.08 1.96 9.21
C ILE A 126 -7.59 1.95 7.78
N ILE A 127 -8.81 1.46 7.58
CA ILE A 127 -9.50 1.42 6.30
C ILE A 127 -10.84 2.12 6.47
N THR A 128 -11.13 3.11 5.62
CA THR A 128 -12.45 3.75 5.61
C THR A 128 -13.31 3.20 4.48
N CYS A 129 -14.58 2.99 4.79
CA CYS A 129 -15.57 2.47 3.87
C CYS A 129 -16.87 3.26 3.99
N SER A 130 -17.50 3.56 2.85
CA SER A 130 -18.77 4.29 2.80
C SER A 130 -19.94 3.45 2.29
N ASP A 131 -19.82 2.13 2.37
CA ASP A 131 -20.88 1.20 1.95
C ASP A 131 -22.16 1.44 2.74
N ASN A 132 -23.29 1.17 2.10
CA ASN A 132 -24.56 1.00 2.79
C ASN A 132 -24.62 -0.42 3.36
N THR A 133 -25.38 -0.60 4.43
CA THR A 133 -25.79 -1.92 4.89
C THR A 133 -26.86 -2.49 3.96
N LEU A 134 -27.07 -3.81 4.02
CA LEU A 134 -28.16 -4.46 3.29
C LEU A 134 -29.54 -3.89 3.66
N ALA A 135 -29.72 -3.47 4.91
CA ALA A 135 -30.97 -2.90 5.40
C ALA A 135 -31.24 -1.48 4.87
N GLU A 136 -30.18 -0.69 4.63
CA GLU A 136 -30.29 0.68 4.10
C GLU A 136 -30.64 0.73 2.61
N GLY A 137 -30.34 -0.33 1.83
CA GLY A 137 -30.81 -0.49 0.46
C GLY A 137 -30.17 0.46 -0.59
N GLY A 138 -28.92 0.87 -0.40
CA GLY A 138 -28.20 1.77 -1.31
C GLY A 138 -27.56 1.10 -2.54
N LYS A 139 -27.21 1.90 -3.56
CA LYS A 139 -26.51 1.42 -4.78
C LYS A 139 -25.14 0.77 -4.50
N ARG A 140 -24.48 1.18 -3.41
CA ARG A 140 -23.19 0.68 -2.95
C ARG A 140 -23.44 0.07 -1.59
N PHE A 141 -23.57 -1.23 -1.50
CA PHE A 141 -23.81 -1.91 -0.23
C PHE A 141 -22.86 -3.08 -0.09
N SER A 142 -22.58 -3.46 1.15
CA SER A 142 -21.84 -4.67 1.47
C SER A 142 -22.42 -5.32 2.70
N LYS A 143 -21.98 -6.54 3.00
CA LYS A 143 -22.50 -7.31 4.14
C LYS A 143 -22.06 -6.71 5.48
N LEU A 144 -20.84 -6.14 5.56
CA LEU A 144 -20.37 -5.43 6.75
C LEU A 144 -20.84 -3.96 6.79
N GLY A 145 -21.35 -3.42 5.68
CA GLY A 145 -21.68 -2.00 5.55
C GLY A 145 -20.44 -1.10 5.54
N GLY A 146 -20.67 0.20 5.72
CA GLY A 146 -19.60 1.19 5.84
C GLY A 146 -19.02 1.27 7.24
N GLY A 147 -17.83 1.83 7.37
CA GLY A 147 -17.23 2.04 8.67
C GLY A 147 -15.78 2.45 8.64
N ILE A 148 -15.22 2.57 9.82
CA ILE A 148 -13.78 2.58 10.06
C ILE A 148 -13.40 1.17 10.51
N TYR A 149 -12.54 0.53 9.73
CA TYR A 149 -12.04 -0.81 10.01
C TYR A 149 -10.57 -0.77 10.36
N LEU A 150 -10.16 -1.65 11.28
CA LEU A 150 -8.77 -1.93 11.59
C LEU A 150 -8.41 -3.30 10.99
N PHE A 151 -7.45 -3.31 10.07
CA PHE A 151 -6.96 -4.51 9.42
C PHE A 151 -5.53 -4.83 9.86
N ASN A 152 -5.26 -6.09 10.22
CA ASN A 152 -3.90 -6.56 10.48
C ASN A 152 -3.39 -7.47 9.36
N THR A 153 -2.25 -7.15 8.77
CA THR A 153 -1.70 -7.85 7.59
C THR A 153 -1.15 -9.25 7.86
N LYS A 154 -0.90 -9.60 9.14
CA LYS A 154 -0.37 -10.89 9.56
C LYS A 154 -1.46 -11.85 10.04
N THR A 155 -2.38 -11.38 10.88
CA THR A 155 -3.54 -12.18 11.35
C THR A 155 -4.65 -12.23 10.32
N HIS A 156 -4.65 -11.29 9.36
CA HIS A 156 -5.71 -11.05 8.39
C HIS A 156 -7.06 -10.69 9.03
N GLU A 157 -7.06 -10.26 10.28
CA GLU A 157 -8.28 -9.83 10.97
C GLU A 157 -8.68 -8.44 10.48
N LEU A 158 -9.92 -8.31 10.03
CA LEU A 158 -10.57 -7.04 9.69
C LEU A 158 -11.65 -6.75 10.73
N LYS A 159 -11.38 -5.83 11.64
CA LYS A 159 -12.28 -5.47 12.74
C LYS A 159 -12.99 -4.15 12.46
N ASN A 160 -14.31 -4.14 12.54
CA ASN A 160 -15.08 -2.90 12.52
C ASN A 160 -14.87 -2.16 13.84
N MET A 161 -14.32 -0.94 13.76
CA MET A 161 -14.10 -0.07 14.91
C MET A 161 -15.26 0.89 15.12
N TYR A 162 -15.87 1.36 14.04
CA TYR A 162 -17.03 2.24 14.10
C TYR A 162 -17.86 2.17 12.80
N GLN A 163 -19.17 1.96 12.92
CA GLN A 163 -20.10 1.90 11.79
C GLN A 163 -20.46 3.30 11.27
N GLY A 164 -20.50 3.50 9.95
CA GLY A 164 -20.92 4.77 9.31
C GLY A 164 -20.41 4.89 7.88
N HIS A 165 -20.66 5.99 7.17
CA HIS A 165 -20.28 6.14 5.76
C HIS A 165 -19.03 7.01 5.59
N PHE A 166 -17.88 6.46 5.97
CA PHE A 166 -16.63 7.20 6.05
C PHE A 166 -15.85 7.21 4.74
N ARG A 167 -15.23 8.36 4.43
CA ARG A 167 -14.36 8.58 3.27
C ARG A 167 -12.95 8.96 3.73
N GLN A 168 -12.36 10.06 3.25
CA GLN A 168 -10.97 10.39 3.57
C GLN A 168 -10.77 10.65 5.09
N ILE A 169 -9.63 10.21 5.62
CA ILE A 169 -9.23 10.33 7.01
C ILE A 169 -7.88 11.05 7.11
N VAL A 170 -7.78 12.01 8.05
CA VAL A 170 -6.49 12.63 8.41
C VAL A 170 -6.27 12.53 9.90
N GLU A 171 -4.99 12.51 10.29
CA GLU A 171 -4.60 12.55 11.70
C GLU A 171 -4.01 13.91 12.04
N VAL A 172 -4.51 14.50 13.12
CA VAL A 172 -4.06 15.81 13.59
C VAL A 172 -4.12 15.83 15.12
N ASP A 173 -3.02 16.24 15.77
CA ASP A 173 -2.93 16.38 17.24
C ASP A 173 -3.39 15.14 18.03
N ASN A 174 -3.03 13.92 17.58
CA ASN A 174 -3.47 12.63 18.12
C ASN A 174 -4.96 12.28 17.94
N PHE A 175 -5.71 13.02 17.12
CA PHE A 175 -7.08 12.68 16.76
C PHE A 175 -7.19 12.31 15.29
N TYR A 176 -8.16 11.45 14.98
CA TYR A 176 -8.56 11.17 13.61
C TYR A 176 -9.74 12.05 13.24
N TYR A 177 -9.61 12.77 12.13
CA TYR A 177 -10.66 13.56 11.51
C TYR A 177 -11.12 12.81 10.27
N VAL A 178 -12.42 12.54 10.15
CA VAL A 178 -12.95 11.68 9.08
C VAL A 178 -14.23 12.26 8.52
N VAL A 179 -14.34 12.28 7.19
CA VAL A 179 -15.55 12.72 6.50
C VAL A 179 -16.60 11.62 6.55
N GLU A 180 -17.77 11.92 7.10
CA GLU A 180 -18.98 11.10 7.01
C GLU A 180 -19.87 11.70 5.92
N TYR A 181 -20.08 10.92 4.85
CA TYR A 181 -20.68 11.41 3.63
C TYR A 181 -22.22 11.55 3.68
N ILE A 182 -22.93 10.66 4.38
CA ILE A 182 -24.40 10.63 4.34
C ILE A 182 -25.00 11.65 5.31
N GLU A 183 -24.50 11.67 6.54
CA GLU A 183 -24.83 12.65 7.58
C GLU A 183 -24.20 14.02 7.29
N LYS A 184 -23.17 14.06 6.42
CA LYS A 184 -22.42 15.26 6.03
C LYS A 184 -21.76 15.95 7.23
N LEU A 185 -21.08 15.14 8.02
CA LEU A 185 -20.38 15.59 9.22
C LEU A 185 -18.88 15.36 9.08
N LEU A 186 -18.10 16.21 9.74
CA LEU A 186 -16.72 15.89 10.08
C LEU A 186 -16.72 15.25 11.47
N TYR A 187 -16.38 13.98 11.51
CA TYR A 187 -16.20 13.25 12.76
C TYR A 187 -14.79 13.45 13.30
N VAL A 188 -14.69 13.54 14.62
CA VAL A 188 -13.42 13.55 15.35
C VAL A 188 -13.41 12.36 16.29
N PHE A 189 -12.43 11.49 16.11
CA PHE A 189 -12.20 10.32 16.93
C PHE A 189 -10.87 10.45 17.69
N ASP A 190 -10.80 9.87 18.88
CA ASP A 190 -9.52 9.58 19.52
C ASP A 190 -8.81 8.38 18.87
N LYS A 191 -7.64 8.01 19.39
CA LYS A 191 -6.85 6.88 18.89
C LYS A 191 -7.52 5.52 19.07
N GLU A 192 -8.51 5.43 19.97
CA GLU A 192 -9.28 4.22 20.25
C GLU A 192 -10.58 4.17 19.44
N PHE A 193 -10.76 5.10 18.49
CA PHE A 193 -11.94 5.27 17.65
C PHE A 193 -13.22 5.60 18.43
N LYS A 194 -13.09 6.22 19.61
CA LYS A 194 -14.25 6.81 20.31
C LYS A 194 -14.52 8.18 19.73
N VAL A 195 -15.81 8.47 19.48
CA VAL A 195 -16.23 9.78 18.97
C VAL A 195 -16.03 10.84 20.05
N VAL A 196 -15.18 11.81 19.76
CA VAL A 196 -14.91 12.98 20.60
C VAL A 196 -15.84 14.13 20.22
N LYS A 197 -16.06 14.32 18.91
CA LYS A 197 -16.89 15.41 18.38
C LYS A 197 -17.46 15.07 17.02
N LYS A 198 -18.62 15.64 16.70
CA LYS A 198 -19.20 15.68 15.34
C LYS A 198 -19.45 17.13 14.98
N ILE A 199 -19.13 17.51 13.74
CA ILE A 199 -19.22 18.89 13.26
C ILE A 199 -20.06 18.88 11.99
N GLU A 200 -21.09 19.72 11.94
CA GLU A 200 -21.85 19.93 10.72
C GLU A 200 -20.96 20.58 9.66
N LEU A 201 -20.81 19.90 8.52
CA LEU A 201 -20.18 20.51 7.36
C LEU A 201 -21.19 21.41 6.66
N ASP A 202 -20.73 22.47 6.02
CA ASP A 202 -21.56 23.47 5.37
C ASP A 202 -22.67 22.85 4.52
N GLN A 203 -23.89 23.28 4.80
CA GLN A 203 -25.12 22.87 4.12
C GLN A 203 -25.88 24.09 3.61
N THR A 204 -25.22 25.24 3.38
CA THR A 204 -25.86 26.57 3.26
C THR A 204 -27.26 26.58 2.65
N PRO A 205 -28.21 27.34 3.23
CA PRO A 205 -29.63 26.96 3.32
C PRO A 205 -30.45 26.92 2.02
N GLU A 206 -29.90 27.36 0.88
CA GLU A 206 -30.60 27.38 -0.40
C GLU A 206 -30.34 26.12 -1.28
N MET A 207 -29.42 25.23 -0.88
CA MET A 207 -29.03 24.03 -1.65
C MET A 207 -29.91 22.79 -1.37
N LYS A 208 -31.01 22.68 -2.12
CA LYS A 208 -32.05 21.65 -1.95
C LYS A 208 -31.63 20.17 -2.16
N GLN A 209 -30.38 19.88 -2.59
CA GLN A 209 -29.49 18.69 -2.36
C GLN A 209 -28.41 18.57 -3.48
N LYS A 210 -27.18 18.04 -3.32
CA LYS A 210 -26.53 17.27 -2.23
C LYS A 210 -25.05 17.66 -2.06
N PRO A 211 -24.59 17.98 -0.84
CA PRO A 211 -23.18 17.82 -0.51
C PRO A 211 -22.79 16.35 -0.65
N HIS A 212 -21.70 16.11 -1.37
CA HIS A 212 -21.04 14.83 -1.58
C HIS A 212 -19.60 14.94 -1.11
N TYR A 213 -19.44 15.20 0.19
CA TYR A 213 -18.14 15.34 0.83
C TYR A 213 -17.31 14.08 0.67
N CYS A 214 -16.05 14.21 0.28
CA CYS A 214 -15.21 13.09 -0.14
C CYS A 214 -13.79 13.19 0.41
N GLY A 215 -13.10 14.28 0.09
CA GLY A 215 -11.73 14.52 0.50
C GLY A 215 -11.59 15.42 1.73
N LEU A 216 -10.45 15.27 2.42
CA LEU A 216 -10.09 15.98 3.63
C LEU A 216 -8.56 16.17 3.68
N ALA A 217 -8.12 17.39 3.92
CA ALA A 217 -6.72 17.70 4.19
C ALA A 217 -6.60 18.71 5.33
N TYR A 218 -5.44 18.74 5.99
CA TYR A 218 -5.14 19.66 7.08
C TYR A 218 -3.85 20.42 6.79
N HIS A 219 -3.91 21.76 6.90
CA HIS A 219 -2.74 22.61 6.78
C HIS A 219 -2.26 23.02 8.17
N GLU A 220 -1.07 22.58 8.54
CA GLU A 220 -0.53 22.80 9.88
C GLU A 220 -0.21 24.27 10.17
N LYS A 221 0.33 25.00 9.20
CA LYS A 221 0.76 26.40 9.42
C LYS A 221 -0.44 27.33 9.66
N THR A 222 -1.50 27.21 8.85
CA THR A 222 -2.70 28.04 9.00
C THR A 222 -3.73 27.45 9.95
N LYS A 223 -3.51 26.23 10.45
CA LYS A 223 -4.45 25.48 11.31
C LYS A 223 -5.84 25.40 10.68
N GLN A 224 -5.89 24.96 9.43
CA GLN A 224 -7.13 24.88 8.63
C GLN A 224 -7.38 23.47 8.11
N PHE A 225 -8.64 23.05 8.12
CA PHE A 225 -9.11 21.90 7.37
C PHE A 225 -9.67 22.34 6.02
N PHE A 226 -9.41 21.54 5.01
CA PHE A 226 -9.95 21.66 3.66
C PHE A 226 -10.80 20.41 3.42
N VAL A 227 -12.06 20.59 3.07
CA VAL A 227 -13.01 19.48 2.89
C VAL A 227 -13.62 19.58 1.50
N ALA A 228 -13.35 18.60 0.65
CA ALA A 228 -13.81 18.56 -0.73
C ALA A 228 -15.25 18.06 -0.82
N ASN A 229 -16.07 18.77 -1.58
CA ASN A 229 -17.43 18.42 -1.92
C ASN A 229 -17.56 18.23 -3.44
N SER A 230 -17.70 16.99 -3.86
CA SER A 230 -17.87 16.64 -5.29
C SER A 230 -19.29 16.85 -5.83
N GLY A 231 -20.24 17.16 -4.95
CA GLY A 231 -21.63 17.42 -5.32
C GLY A 231 -21.80 18.79 -5.98
N ASP A 232 -20.95 19.74 -5.62
CA ASP A 232 -20.90 21.11 -6.12
C ASP A 232 -19.50 21.57 -6.52
N ASP A 233 -18.49 20.68 -6.47
CA ASP A 233 -17.10 20.96 -6.81
C ASP A 233 -16.51 22.15 -6.03
N THR A 234 -16.77 22.15 -4.74
CA THR A 234 -16.22 23.15 -3.81
C THR A 234 -15.30 22.53 -2.78
N ILE A 235 -14.42 23.34 -2.22
CA ILE A 235 -13.58 22.98 -1.08
C ILE A 235 -13.88 23.96 0.05
N SER A 236 -14.50 23.45 1.11
CA SER A 236 -14.84 24.23 2.29
C SER A 236 -13.63 24.29 3.23
N VAL A 237 -13.27 25.50 3.66
CA VAL A 237 -12.14 25.76 4.54
C VAL A 237 -12.65 26.03 5.96
N TYR A 238 -12.27 25.20 6.92
CA TYR A 238 -12.65 25.34 8.32
C TYR A 238 -11.44 25.67 9.18
N ASP A 239 -11.65 26.48 10.21
CA ASP A 239 -10.66 26.71 11.25
C ASP A 239 -10.53 25.50 12.18
N LYS A 240 -9.32 25.01 12.45
CA LYS A 240 -9.09 23.83 13.32
C LYS A 240 -9.58 24.03 14.74
N ASN A 241 -9.44 25.22 15.29
CA ASN A 241 -9.68 25.48 16.72
C ASN A 241 -11.17 25.70 16.99
N THR A 242 -11.81 26.52 16.17
CA THR A 242 -13.23 26.87 16.30
C THR A 242 -14.14 25.91 15.55
N LEU A 243 -13.61 25.19 14.55
CA LEU A 243 -14.33 24.28 13.65
C LEU A 243 -15.47 24.98 12.90
N LYS A 244 -15.32 26.30 12.68
CA LYS A 244 -16.23 27.12 11.90
C LYS A 244 -15.73 27.27 10.47
N LEU A 245 -16.68 27.33 9.54
CA LEU A 245 -16.41 27.64 8.14
C LEU A 245 -15.80 29.05 8.03
N LYS A 246 -14.68 29.15 7.31
CA LYS A 246 -13.96 30.39 7.03
C LYS A 246 -14.11 30.83 5.58
N ASN A 247 -14.06 29.89 4.65
CA ASN A 247 -14.09 30.19 3.22
C ASN A 247 -14.63 29.00 2.41
N ILE A 248 -15.04 29.26 1.18
CA ILE A 248 -15.40 28.24 0.19
C ILE A 248 -14.62 28.54 -1.09
N ILE A 249 -13.89 27.54 -1.58
CA ILE A 249 -13.15 27.60 -2.83
C ILE A 249 -13.98 26.91 -3.91
N TYR A 250 -14.20 27.57 -5.04
CA TYR A 250 -14.74 26.95 -6.25
C TYR A 250 -13.56 26.50 -7.10
N ILE A 251 -13.53 25.23 -7.52
CA ILE A 251 -12.35 24.72 -8.24
C ILE A 251 -12.19 25.28 -9.66
N SER A 252 -13.26 25.88 -10.20
CA SER A 252 -13.23 26.53 -11.50
C SER A 252 -14.29 27.62 -11.61
N GLU A 253 -14.04 28.58 -12.49
CA GLU A 253 -15.04 29.59 -12.88
C GLU A 253 -16.30 28.97 -13.49
N LYS A 254 -16.17 27.79 -14.11
CA LYS A 254 -17.30 27.05 -14.67
C LYS A 254 -18.22 26.56 -13.55
N THR A 255 -17.66 25.92 -12.53
CA THR A 255 -18.41 25.50 -11.33
C THR A 255 -19.11 26.68 -10.67
N LYS A 256 -18.41 27.81 -10.52
CA LYS A 256 -18.97 29.01 -9.90
C LYS A 256 -20.17 29.59 -10.68
N LYS A 257 -20.17 29.49 -12.02
CA LYS A 257 -21.23 30.02 -12.89
C LYS A 257 -22.40 29.06 -13.08
N GLU A 258 -22.09 27.79 -13.35
CA GLU A 258 -23.07 26.77 -13.73
C GLU A 258 -23.60 25.98 -12.53
N GLY A 259 -22.81 25.87 -11.46
CA GLY A 259 -23.12 25.07 -10.27
C GLY A 259 -23.02 23.55 -10.48
N GLY A 260 -23.04 22.83 -9.35
CA GLY A 260 -23.01 21.37 -9.32
C GLY A 260 -21.64 20.74 -9.60
N GLY A 261 -21.54 19.43 -9.37
CA GLY A 261 -20.31 18.66 -9.57
C GLY A 261 -20.03 18.39 -11.05
N LEU A 262 -19.34 19.30 -11.72
CA LEU A 262 -18.96 19.25 -13.14
C LEU A 262 -17.63 18.53 -13.40
N HIS A 263 -16.72 18.52 -12.44
CA HIS A 263 -15.37 17.94 -12.42
C HIS A 263 -15.31 16.66 -11.58
N HIS A 264 -16.13 16.57 -10.51
CA HIS A 264 -16.12 15.48 -9.52
C HIS A 264 -14.75 15.36 -8.83
N ILE A 265 -14.48 16.30 -7.92
CA ILE A 265 -13.29 16.24 -7.07
C ILE A 265 -13.35 15.03 -6.14
N ASN A 266 -12.21 14.46 -5.79
CA ASN A 266 -12.14 13.31 -4.88
C ASN A 266 -11.30 13.68 -3.66
N ASP A 267 -10.03 13.30 -3.69
CA ASP A 267 -9.16 13.30 -2.53
C ASP A 267 -8.31 14.57 -2.49
N LEU A 268 -7.96 14.95 -1.26
CA LEU A 268 -7.14 16.12 -0.97
C LEU A 268 -5.85 15.70 -0.26
N ILE A 269 -4.75 16.35 -0.58
CA ILE A 269 -3.57 16.35 0.29
C ILE A 269 -2.95 17.74 0.31
N ILE A 270 -2.29 18.07 1.41
CA ILE A 270 -1.47 19.28 1.51
C ILE A 270 -0.01 18.88 1.59
N VAL A 271 0.80 19.48 0.72
CA VAL A 271 2.26 19.37 0.75
C VAL A 271 2.80 20.78 0.91
N GLU A 272 3.46 21.03 2.03
CA GLU A 272 3.91 22.37 2.41
C GLU A 272 2.75 23.38 2.39
N ASP A 273 2.83 24.44 1.57
CA ASP A 273 1.80 25.47 1.43
C ASP A 273 0.89 25.25 0.21
N TYR A 274 0.88 24.04 -0.36
CA TYR A 274 0.10 23.72 -1.56
C TYR A 274 -0.97 22.64 -1.28
N LEU A 275 -2.18 22.90 -1.77
CA LEU A 275 -3.30 21.96 -1.73
C LEU A 275 -3.42 21.26 -3.09
N TYR A 276 -3.38 19.93 -3.07
CA TYR A 276 -3.56 19.07 -4.24
C TYR A 276 -4.95 18.47 -4.23
N VAL A 277 -5.59 18.44 -5.40
CA VAL A 277 -7.00 18.01 -5.55
C VAL A 277 -7.11 17.09 -6.74
N SER A 278 -7.48 15.82 -6.54
CA SER A 278 -7.78 14.92 -7.66
C SER A 278 -9.21 15.12 -8.15
N CYS A 279 -9.46 14.92 -9.45
CA CYS A 279 -10.81 15.00 -10.02
C CYS A 279 -10.99 14.14 -11.27
N PHE A 280 -12.24 13.77 -11.60
CA PHE A 280 -12.56 12.97 -12.79
C PHE A 280 -12.46 13.71 -14.11
N SER A 281 -12.53 15.05 -14.09
CA SER A 281 -12.43 15.86 -15.30
C SER A 281 -11.84 17.23 -15.01
N ILE A 282 -10.72 17.57 -15.65
CA ILE A 282 -10.12 18.90 -15.56
C ILE A 282 -10.98 19.94 -16.30
N THR A 283 -11.62 19.58 -17.41
CA THR A 283 -12.50 20.49 -18.18
C THR A 283 -13.93 20.63 -17.62
N GLY A 284 -14.28 19.82 -16.61
CA GLY A 284 -15.61 19.82 -16.01
C GLY A 284 -16.67 19.19 -16.92
N ALA A 285 -16.32 18.09 -17.59
CA ALA A 285 -17.14 17.41 -18.59
C ALA A 285 -17.39 15.92 -18.29
N TRP A 286 -17.14 15.42 -17.08
CA TRP A 286 -17.29 13.99 -16.76
C TRP A 286 -18.73 13.47 -16.94
N LYS A 287 -19.74 14.31 -16.70
CA LYS A 287 -21.16 13.98 -16.95
C LYS A 287 -21.50 13.83 -18.44
N LYS A 288 -20.61 14.27 -19.32
CA LYS A 288 -20.68 14.08 -20.77
C LYS A 288 -19.75 12.96 -21.24
N GLU A 289 -19.32 12.10 -20.31
CA GLU A 289 -18.42 10.96 -20.54
C GLU A 289 -17.02 11.36 -21.03
N ILE A 290 -16.63 12.63 -20.85
CA ILE A 290 -15.27 13.11 -21.09
C ILE A 290 -14.51 13.00 -19.77
N LEU A 291 -13.73 11.92 -19.63
CA LEU A 291 -12.93 11.62 -18.44
C LEU A 291 -11.47 12.02 -18.66
N ASP A 292 -11.23 13.33 -18.67
CA ASP A 292 -9.91 13.96 -18.74
C ASP A 292 -9.41 14.32 -17.33
N GLY A 293 -9.49 13.36 -16.42
CA GLY A 293 -9.17 13.52 -15.00
C GLY A 293 -7.73 13.95 -14.76
N GLY A 294 -7.49 14.47 -13.58
CA GLY A 294 -6.20 15.06 -13.24
C GLY A 294 -6.06 15.47 -11.80
N ILE A 295 -5.00 16.23 -11.53
CA ILE A 295 -4.66 16.77 -10.22
C ILE A 295 -4.46 18.27 -10.37
N PHE A 296 -5.25 19.06 -9.63
CA PHE A 296 -5.04 20.49 -9.46
C PHE A 296 -4.08 20.76 -8.31
N GLU A 297 -3.35 21.87 -8.40
CA GLU A 297 -2.50 22.41 -7.34
C GLU A 297 -2.89 23.88 -7.07
N TYR A 298 -3.16 24.18 -5.80
CA TYR A 298 -3.47 25.53 -5.31
C TYR A 298 -2.40 26.00 -4.34
N ASN A 299 -1.95 27.24 -4.48
CA ASN A 299 -1.23 27.92 -3.41
C ASN A 299 -2.22 28.32 -2.30
N ILE A 300 -2.04 27.80 -1.09
CA ILE A 300 -2.93 28.07 0.05
C ILE A 300 -2.93 29.54 0.46
N ASN A 301 -1.86 30.28 0.14
CA ASN A 301 -1.79 31.70 0.44
C ASN A 301 -2.51 32.57 -0.62
N GLU A 302 -2.88 31.99 -1.77
CA GLU A 302 -3.43 32.68 -2.94
C GLU A 302 -4.65 31.92 -3.50
N LEU A 303 -5.54 31.44 -2.62
CA LEU A 303 -6.70 30.59 -2.99
C LEU A 303 -7.70 31.22 -3.98
N SER A 304 -7.61 32.52 -4.24
CA SER A 304 -8.42 33.20 -5.26
C SER A 304 -7.87 33.04 -6.67
N GLU A 305 -6.62 32.62 -6.81
CA GLU A 305 -5.99 32.42 -8.11
C GLU A 305 -6.44 31.13 -8.77
N LYS A 306 -6.31 31.07 -10.10
CA LYS A 306 -6.61 29.86 -10.85
C LYS A 306 -5.60 28.77 -10.46
N PRO A 307 -6.04 27.55 -10.15
CA PRO A 307 -5.11 26.46 -9.85
C PRO A 307 -4.25 26.10 -11.06
N ASN A 308 -3.05 25.59 -10.78
CA ASN A 308 -2.24 24.89 -11.76
C ASN A 308 -2.84 23.50 -12.03
N THR A 309 -2.74 23.04 -13.27
CA THR A 309 -3.01 21.64 -13.60
C THR A 309 -1.68 20.88 -13.57
N LEU A 310 -1.46 20.11 -12.51
CA LEU A 310 -0.23 19.35 -12.33
C LEU A 310 -0.21 18.10 -13.21
N MET A 311 -1.33 17.37 -13.23
CA MET A 311 -1.53 16.16 -14.04
C MET A 311 -2.87 16.24 -14.77
N ASN A 312 -2.94 15.63 -15.95
CA ASN A 312 -4.16 15.48 -16.74
C ASN A 312 -4.17 14.12 -17.46
N HIS A 313 -5.27 13.82 -18.17
CA HIS A 313 -5.49 12.57 -18.91
C HIS A 313 -5.51 11.30 -18.04
N LEU A 314 -5.74 11.44 -16.73
CA LEU A 314 -5.98 10.33 -15.81
C LEU A 314 -7.44 9.88 -15.90
N TRP A 315 -7.70 8.60 -15.61
CA TRP A 315 -9.04 8.03 -15.68
C TRP A 315 -9.60 7.76 -14.28
N LYS A 316 -10.46 8.68 -13.83
CA LYS A 316 -11.07 8.67 -12.49
C LYS A 316 -10.01 8.64 -11.35
N PRO A 317 -9.02 9.55 -11.31
CA PRO A 317 -7.92 9.48 -10.34
C PRO A 317 -8.37 9.69 -8.89
N HIS A 318 -7.69 8.99 -7.98
CA HIS A 318 -7.86 9.05 -6.52
C HIS A 318 -6.51 9.00 -5.80
N SER A 319 -6.56 9.19 -4.49
CA SER A 319 -5.50 8.97 -3.51
C SER A 319 -4.19 9.64 -3.90
N VAL A 320 -4.29 10.95 -4.14
CA VAL A 320 -3.12 11.80 -4.26
C VAL A 320 -2.48 11.92 -2.88
N GLU A 321 -1.22 11.50 -2.80
CA GLU A 321 -0.44 11.35 -1.58
C GLU A 321 0.98 11.89 -1.76
N TYR A 322 1.72 12.06 -0.67
CA TYR A 322 3.10 12.53 -0.71
C TYR A 322 4.01 11.66 0.16
N TYR A 323 4.84 10.85 -0.50
CA TYR A 323 5.74 9.91 0.17
C TYR A 323 7.16 10.08 -0.37
N GLU A 324 8.14 10.04 0.54
CA GLU A 324 9.57 10.12 0.19
C GLU A 324 9.90 11.29 -0.76
N ASN A 325 9.34 12.47 -0.49
CA ASN A 325 9.46 13.68 -1.29
C ASN A 325 8.93 13.59 -2.72
N LYS A 326 7.92 12.74 -2.95
CA LYS A 326 7.31 12.56 -4.27
C LYS A 326 5.80 12.51 -4.15
N ILE A 327 5.13 13.16 -5.11
CA ILE A 327 3.70 13.00 -5.32
C ILE A 327 3.45 11.60 -5.85
N CYS A 328 2.53 10.91 -5.18
CA CYS A 328 2.07 9.56 -5.49
C CYS A 328 0.58 9.64 -5.76
N TYR A 329 0.05 8.88 -6.73
CA TYR A 329 -1.39 8.86 -6.99
C TYR A 329 -1.83 7.60 -7.73
N LEU A 330 -3.14 7.37 -7.69
CA LEU A 330 -3.78 6.22 -8.33
C LEU A 330 -4.63 6.69 -9.51
N ASP A 331 -4.34 6.16 -10.70
CA ASP A 331 -5.21 6.25 -11.87
C ASP A 331 -6.21 5.10 -11.79
N SER A 332 -7.25 5.31 -10.98
CA SER A 332 -8.05 4.24 -10.39
C SER A 332 -8.67 3.29 -11.38
N MET A 333 -9.23 3.81 -12.48
CA MET A 333 -9.91 2.98 -13.47
C MET A 333 -8.90 2.15 -14.28
N ARG A 334 -7.74 2.73 -14.60
CA ARG A 334 -6.64 2.00 -15.25
C ARG A 334 -5.98 1.00 -14.32
N GLY A 335 -6.07 1.20 -13.01
CA GLY A 335 -5.36 0.38 -12.04
C GLY A 335 -3.87 0.73 -11.96
N ASP A 336 -3.46 1.91 -12.44
CA ASP A 336 -2.05 2.30 -12.45
C ASP A 336 -1.70 3.07 -11.17
N PHE A 337 -0.60 2.68 -10.55
CA PHE A 337 0.02 3.42 -9.45
C PHE A 337 1.21 4.24 -9.96
N TRP A 338 1.15 5.54 -9.75
CA TRP A 338 2.12 6.52 -10.21
C TRP A 338 2.95 7.10 -9.06
N ILE A 339 4.22 7.34 -9.35
CA ILE A 339 5.11 8.19 -8.55
C ILE A 339 5.70 9.25 -9.48
N GLY A 340 5.42 10.52 -9.20
CA GLY A 340 5.66 11.63 -10.12
C GLY A 340 4.85 11.48 -11.42
N ASN A 341 5.31 12.11 -12.51
CA ASN A 341 4.66 12.05 -13.83
C ASN A 341 5.33 11.10 -14.83
N GLN A 342 6.47 10.50 -14.49
CA GLN A 342 7.28 9.77 -15.48
C GLN A 342 7.04 8.27 -15.50
N LYS A 343 6.58 7.69 -14.38
CA LYS A 343 6.63 6.24 -14.20
C LYS A 343 5.39 5.69 -13.51
N ILE A 344 4.74 4.76 -14.22
CA ILE A 344 3.85 3.76 -13.61
C ILE A 344 4.72 2.74 -12.89
N VAL A 345 4.63 2.74 -11.56
CA VAL A 345 5.43 1.85 -10.71
C VAL A 345 4.71 0.53 -10.44
N GLY A 346 3.37 0.52 -10.39
CA GLY A 346 2.54 -0.67 -10.20
C GLY A 346 1.31 -0.67 -11.11
N LYS A 347 0.80 -1.87 -11.44
CA LYS A 347 -0.43 -2.08 -12.22
C LYS A 347 -1.30 -3.12 -11.55
N PHE A 348 -2.60 -2.84 -11.45
CA PHE A 348 -3.57 -3.65 -10.73
C PHE A 348 -4.82 -3.88 -11.57
N ASN A 349 -5.47 -5.01 -11.37
CA ASN A 349 -6.55 -5.46 -12.26
C ASN A 349 -7.93 -4.93 -11.88
N GLY A 350 -8.09 -4.23 -10.76
CA GLY A 350 -9.37 -3.64 -10.34
C GLY A 350 -9.32 -2.12 -10.18
N PHE A 351 -10.38 -1.57 -9.58
CA PHE A 351 -10.51 -0.15 -9.30
C PHE A 351 -9.73 0.23 -8.03
N VAL A 352 -8.57 0.87 -8.18
CA VAL A 352 -7.65 1.16 -7.06
C VAL A 352 -7.87 2.53 -6.45
N ARG A 353 -7.95 2.59 -5.13
CA ARG A 353 -8.03 3.82 -4.31
C ARG A 353 -7.80 3.48 -2.84
N GLY A 354 -7.46 4.48 -2.04
CA GLY A 354 -6.76 4.32 -0.78
C GLY A 354 -5.30 3.99 -1.05
N LEU A 355 -4.39 4.79 -0.49
CA LEU A 355 -2.96 4.61 -0.66
C LEU A 355 -2.26 4.95 0.65
N ALA A 356 -1.42 4.05 1.15
CA ALA A 356 -0.55 4.31 2.29
C ALA A 356 0.85 3.75 2.06
N PHE A 357 1.82 4.25 2.80
CA PHE A 357 3.21 3.80 2.74
C PHE A 357 3.81 3.84 4.15
N ASP A 358 4.53 2.78 4.52
CA ASP A 358 5.15 2.66 5.86
C ASP A 358 6.69 2.72 5.86
N GLY A 359 7.27 3.24 4.77
CA GLY A 359 8.72 3.26 4.58
C GLY A 359 9.28 2.01 3.91
N LYS A 360 8.49 0.92 3.84
CA LYS A 360 8.92 -0.33 3.20
C LYS A 360 8.00 -0.78 2.08
N TYR A 361 6.70 -0.86 2.36
CA TYR A 361 5.72 -1.34 1.42
C TYR A 361 4.60 -0.32 1.22
N TYR A 362 4.03 -0.34 0.02
CA TYR A 362 2.82 0.39 -0.29
C TYR A 362 1.60 -0.47 0.00
N PHE A 363 0.57 0.16 0.52
CA PHE A 363 -0.74 -0.42 0.77
C PHE A 363 -1.73 0.24 -0.16
N ILE A 364 -2.28 -0.53 -1.09
CA ILE A 364 -3.12 -0.02 -2.17
C ILE A 364 -4.47 -0.68 -2.06
N GLY A 365 -5.50 0.10 -1.79
CA GLY A 365 -6.86 -0.39 -1.71
C GLY A 365 -7.41 -0.67 -3.11
N GLN A 366 -8.28 -1.66 -3.19
CA GLN A 366 -9.09 -1.97 -4.34
C GLN A 366 -10.54 -2.03 -3.89
N SER A 367 -11.40 -1.31 -4.60
CA SER A 367 -12.85 -1.43 -4.44
C SER A 367 -13.41 -2.35 -5.53
N GLU A 368 -14.60 -2.90 -5.29
CA GLU A 368 -15.34 -3.55 -6.35
C GLU A 368 -15.62 -2.54 -7.47
N ASP A 369 -15.34 -2.96 -8.70
CA ASP A 369 -15.53 -2.10 -9.85
C ASP A 369 -17.01 -2.10 -10.27
N MET A 370 -17.69 -0.98 -10.05
CA MET A 370 -19.08 -0.79 -10.49
C MET A 370 -19.19 -0.41 -11.97
N TYR A 371 -18.06 -0.20 -12.63
CA TYR A 371 -17.95 0.29 -14.01
C TYR A 371 -17.31 -0.77 -14.92
N THR A 372 -17.39 -2.06 -14.56
CA THR A 372 -16.75 -3.18 -15.28
C THR A 372 -16.97 -3.16 -16.79
N SER A 373 -18.16 -2.77 -17.26
CA SER A 373 -18.45 -2.69 -18.69
C SER A 373 -17.61 -1.67 -19.44
N GLU A 374 -17.15 -0.59 -18.78
CA GLU A 374 -16.25 0.40 -19.38
C GLU A 374 -14.86 -0.18 -19.66
N LEU A 375 -14.49 -1.31 -19.03
CA LEU A 375 -13.19 -1.96 -19.19
C LEU A 375 -13.19 -3.12 -20.19
N PHE A 376 -14.36 -3.52 -20.70
CA PHE A 376 -14.48 -4.62 -21.65
C PHE A 376 -13.74 -4.27 -22.95
N GLY A 377 -12.84 -5.15 -23.38
CA GLY A 377 -11.97 -4.92 -24.53
C GLY A 377 -10.79 -3.99 -24.28
N ILE A 378 -10.63 -3.44 -23.06
CA ILE A 378 -9.48 -2.62 -22.66
C ILE A 378 -8.54 -3.40 -21.75
N LYS A 379 -9.07 -4.17 -20.79
CA LYS A 379 -8.27 -5.01 -19.88
C LYS A 379 -8.43 -6.49 -20.19
N ASP A 380 -7.32 -7.23 -20.08
CA ASP A 380 -7.29 -8.69 -20.20
C ASP A 380 -7.90 -9.41 -18.98
N ASN A 381 -7.85 -8.76 -17.82
CA ASN A 381 -8.40 -9.26 -16.56
C ASN A 381 -8.96 -8.10 -15.75
N ILE A 382 -10.21 -8.23 -15.31
CA ILE A 382 -10.90 -7.24 -14.47
C ILE A 382 -11.19 -7.91 -13.13
N MET A 383 -10.53 -7.44 -12.08
CA MET A 383 -10.72 -7.95 -10.73
C MET A 383 -11.84 -7.18 -10.05
N ILE A 384 -12.88 -7.90 -9.61
CA ILE A 384 -14.11 -7.31 -9.07
C ILE A 384 -14.22 -7.38 -7.55
N ASN A 385 -13.22 -7.91 -6.84
CA ASN A 385 -13.25 -8.01 -5.39
C ASN A 385 -12.67 -6.77 -4.72
N ALA A 386 -13.25 -6.36 -3.58
CA ALA A 386 -12.61 -5.41 -2.69
C ALA A 386 -11.47 -6.07 -1.91
N GLY A 387 -10.47 -5.28 -1.56
CA GLY A 387 -9.34 -5.76 -0.80
C GLY A 387 -8.13 -4.85 -0.84
N LEU A 388 -7.02 -5.32 -0.32
CA LEU A 388 -5.81 -4.54 -0.15
C LEU A 388 -4.62 -5.25 -0.78
N TYR A 389 -3.84 -4.53 -1.59
CA TYR A 389 -2.50 -4.97 -1.99
C TYR A 389 -1.48 -4.48 -0.97
N LEU A 390 -0.67 -5.40 -0.45
CA LEU A 390 0.66 -5.11 0.11
C LEU A 390 1.67 -5.23 -1.03
N TYR A 391 2.29 -4.12 -1.41
CA TYR A 391 3.08 -4.00 -2.63
C TYR A 391 4.52 -3.57 -2.37
N ASP A 392 5.46 -4.39 -2.85
CA ASP A 392 6.88 -4.04 -2.90
C ASP A 392 7.22 -3.39 -4.23
N ILE A 393 7.50 -2.09 -4.19
CA ILE A 393 7.89 -1.33 -5.38
C ILE A 393 9.23 -1.78 -5.98
N LYS A 394 10.13 -2.37 -5.18
CA LYS A 394 11.47 -2.77 -5.64
C LYS A 394 11.41 -4.04 -6.48
N THR A 395 10.69 -5.05 -5.99
CA THR A 395 10.54 -6.35 -6.67
C THR A 395 9.30 -6.42 -7.55
N ARG A 396 8.37 -5.47 -7.39
CA ARG A 396 7.03 -5.45 -8.01
C ARG A 396 6.16 -6.64 -7.62
N VAL A 397 6.48 -7.31 -6.53
CA VAL A 397 5.65 -8.37 -5.96
C VAL A 397 4.56 -7.76 -5.10
N SER A 398 3.34 -8.27 -5.23
CA SER A 398 2.21 -7.90 -4.37
C SER A 398 1.59 -9.13 -3.72
N ARG A 399 1.09 -8.94 -2.51
CA ARG A 399 0.11 -9.85 -1.89
C ARG A 399 -1.24 -9.14 -1.80
N PHE A 400 -2.31 -9.83 -2.19
CA PHE A 400 -3.66 -9.30 -2.08
C PHE A 400 -4.40 -9.93 -0.89
N TYR A 401 -5.01 -9.09 -0.07
CA TYR A 401 -5.90 -9.45 1.03
C TYR A 401 -7.34 -9.15 0.60
N SER A 402 -8.13 -10.18 0.32
CA SER A 402 -9.52 -10.02 -0.11
C SER A 402 -10.43 -9.70 1.07
N PHE A 403 -11.34 -8.74 0.88
CA PHE A 403 -12.38 -8.38 1.85
C PHE A 403 -13.76 -8.68 1.24
N PRO A 404 -14.17 -9.95 1.16
CA PRO A 404 -15.37 -10.35 0.42
C PRO A 404 -16.69 -9.79 0.98
N ASP A 405 -16.68 -9.32 2.23
CA ASP A 405 -17.85 -8.76 2.88
C ASP A 405 -17.87 -7.21 2.88
N LEU A 406 -16.91 -6.58 2.18
CA LEU A 406 -16.86 -5.14 1.86
C LEU A 406 -16.91 -4.94 0.34
N SER A 407 -17.41 -3.79 -0.11
CA SER A 407 -17.42 -3.41 -1.53
C SER A 407 -16.51 -2.22 -1.83
N ASN A 408 -16.35 -1.30 -0.87
CA ASN A 408 -15.63 -0.06 -1.08
C ASN A 408 -14.51 0.14 -0.05
N ILE A 409 -13.33 0.54 -0.53
CA ILE A 409 -12.24 1.11 0.28
C ILE A 409 -12.05 2.53 -0.20
N HIS A 410 -12.26 3.54 0.65
CA HIS A 410 -12.07 4.94 0.25
C HIS A 410 -10.66 5.43 0.57
N ASP A 411 -10.18 5.15 1.78
CA ASP A 411 -8.89 5.62 2.24
C ASP A 411 -8.20 4.60 3.14
N ILE A 412 -6.87 4.68 3.22
CA ILE A 412 -6.02 3.80 4.02
C ILE A 412 -5.02 4.64 4.79
N LYS A 413 -4.84 4.33 6.07
CA LYS A 413 -3.80 4.94 6.89
C LYS A 413 -3.05 3.89 7.70
N ILE A 414 -1.75 4.07 7.89
CA ILE A 414 -0.99 3.24 8.84
C ILE A 414 -1.48 3.55 10.26
N TYR A 415 -1.80 2.50 11.04
CA TYR A 415 -2.18 2.63 12.44
C TYR A 415 -0.94 2.45 13.32
N GLU A 416 -0.46 3.56 13.87
CA GLU A 416 0.53 3.59 14.94
C GLU A 416 -0.24 3.75 16.25
N GLY A 417 -0.32 2.65 17.00
CA GLY A 417 -1.12 2.55 18.23
C GLY A 417 -0.55 3.27 19.44
#